data_AF-A0AAV1HEG2-F1
#
_entry.id   AF-A0AAV1HEG2-F1
#
_cell.length_a   1.000
_cell.length_b   1.000
_cell.length_c   1.000
_cell.angle_alpha   90.00
_cell.angle_beta   90.00
_cell.angle_gamma   90.00
#
_symmetry.space_group_name_H-M   'P 1'
#
loop_
_entity.id
_entity.type
_entity.pdbx_description
1 polymer ?
#
loop_
_entity_poly.entity_id
_entity_poly.type
_entity_poly.pdbx_seq_one_letter_code
_entity_poly.pdbx_strand_id
1 'polypeptide(L)'
;MTPPRFDPLLSGPGDAGKWPTDLYKHPELKQTSETNRSRSLWFEGSLKSQIGWKTSDDVKPHSTNTLKMEILPHSDFTISLDVGSKHKHQFIVILEEDPAVIESATYLFQRLPSESTLLRYHKGTLQILRESSFFPPGDHEVVLVGHSSAGSNGTVLSGYDPEELARFVSTLKYEGIFGSLQTISIISCNLGNDKDFILQLLQVLRSLGVETKLNLYDAFLSISADGKILTKTEGVWRSHDHRTRVTAELDQTGDLEIRAELGCAGQVLPNHRGSVLFLQTLNWPRHPQMFVPRELRKKYPSIDCLEGLTWSLFFETERRRAPDYVPQSDNGGRMAVWLQEPGPNEDIVIKQINNIQDLLVEIRYNAREEVRSDLYYVLNECIYRVQAKNLSVTLVGKFMSSDNQAEIENFRLHFNEAQNQSSLQELREGLKPAKFNDFCRQTFQYQQCSYNCERWGRYFMSAVFSASVINFRTFSLFLMSVIGCEVGRSRGMDSTLCTAFVGSDHPMETENPHPEGLQRGFYGCSVDSYEMAPQEKQVWLDKVVAKENALYVKSKQMMNNVDHDEQTELDIFGKVKVMNKYVFSSYLEFFRGTPEGRKLKRGCAPSFNNNYFKP
;
A
#
# COMPACT_ATOMS: atom_id res chain seq x y z
N MET A 1 -8.72 -53.89 7.75
CA MET A 1 -7.30 -53.48 7.71
C MET A 1 -7.17 -52.23 8.55
N THR A 2 -6.61 -52.39 9.74
CA THR A 2 -6.43 -51.33 10.75
C THR A 2 -5.13 -50.58 10.44
N PRO A 3 -5.11 -49.23 10.39
CA PRO A 3 -3.85 -48.50 10.28
C PRO A 3 -3.16 -48.40 11.65
N PRO A 4 -1.82 -48.24 11.70
CA PRO A 4 -1.05 -48.34 12.93
C PRO A 4 -1.18 -47.08 13.80
N ARG A 5 -1.21 -47.29 15.12
CA ARG A 5 -1.07 -46.26 16.15
C ARG A 5 0.37 -45.73 16.17
N PHE A 6 0.53 -44.41 16.24
CA PHE A 6 1.80 -43.74 16.51
C PHE A 6 1.93 -43.49 18.02
N ASP A 7 3.06 -43.86 18.59
CA ASP A 7 3.38 -43.78 20.02
C ASP A 7 4.38 -42.63 20.26
N PRO A 8 4.05 -41.57 21.02
CA PRO A 8 4.90 -40.40 21.15
C PRO A 8 5.75 -40.45 22.44
N LEU A 9 6.67 -41.40 22.52
CA LEU A 9 7.70 -41.42 23.56
C LEU A 9 9.00 -41.98 22.96
N LEU A 10 9.83 -41.11 22.40
CA LEU A 10 11.30 -41.27 22.33
C LEU A 10 11.93 -39.93 21.89
N SER A 11 12.59 -39.31 22.85
CA SER A 11 13.36 -38.08 22.77
C SER A 11 14.80 -38.33 22.30
N GLY A 12 15.39 -37.37 21.59
CA GLY A 12 16.84 -37.29 21.36
C GLY A 12 17.24 -36.05 20.54
N PRO A 13 18.16 -35.19 21.02
CA PRO A 13 18.52 -33.92 20.38
C PRO A 13 19.63 -34.13 19.34
N GLY A 14 19.45 -33.55 18.15
CA GLY A 14 20.47 -33.54 17.08
C GLY A 14 20.86 -32.12 16.73
N ASP A 15 22.11 -31.77 17.02
CA ASP A 15 22.82 -30.60 16.51
C ASP A 15 22.77 -30.54 14.98
N ALA A 16 22.50 -29.35 14.43
CA ALA A 16 22.95 -28.98 13.10
C ALA A 16 23.25 -27.48 13.09
N GLY A 17 24.55 -27.17 13.18
CA GLY A 17 25.07 -25.82 13.01
C GLY A 17 25.13 -25.41 11.53
N LYS A 18 25.35 -24.10 11.37
CA LYS A 18 25.93 -23.40 10.21
C LYS A 18 25.13 -23.46 8.91
N TRP A 19 24.49 -22.33 8.60
CA TRP A 19 24.15 -21.95 7.23
C TRP A 19 25.43 -21.78 6.41
N PRO A 20 25.53 -22.37 5.19
CA PRO A 20 26.45 -21.92 4.18
C PRO A 20 25.83 -20.74 3.42
N THR A 21 26.56 -19.63 3.39
CA THR A 21 26.49 -18.62 2.34
C THR A 21 26.88 -19.22 0.99
N ASP A 22 26.19 -18.78 -0.07
CA ASP A 22 26.46 -18.96 -1.50
C ASP A 22 26.21 -20.34 -2.13
N LEU A 23 25.28 -20.39 -3.10
CA LEU A 23 25.51 -20.87 -4.47
C LEU A 23 24.23 -20.81 -5.33
N TYR A 24 24.20 -19.88 -6.28
CA TYR A 24 23.56 -20.08 -7.58
C TYR A 24 24.37 -21.13 -8.34
N LYS A 25 23.75 -22.23 -8.79
CA LYS A 25 24.16 -22.99 -9.98
C LYS A 25 22.95 -23.74 -10.58
N HIS A 26 22.82 -23.60 -11.90
CA HIS A 26 21.89 -24.29 -12.81
C HIS A 26 21.75 -25.80 -12.57
N PRO A 27 20.69 -26.39 -13.14
CA PRO A 27 20.93 -27.58 -13.95
C PRO A 27 20.34 -27.45 -15.36
N GLU A 28 21.21 -27.64 -16.36
CA GLU A 28 20.83 -28.28 -17.61
C GLU A 28 20.40 -29.73 -17.32
N LEU A 29 19.28 -30.17 -17.89
CA LEU A 29 19.05 -31.58 -18.15
C LEU A 29 18.26 -31.76 -19.45
N LYS A 30 18.81 -32.68 -20.24
CA LYS A 30 18.56 -32.96 -21.65
C LYS A 30 17.16 -33.50 -21.94
N GLN A 31 16.76 -33.22 -23.18
CA GLN A 31 15.66 -33.82 -23.94
C GLN A 31 15.57 -35.35 -23.85
N THR A 32 14.34 -35.84 -23.75
CA THR A 32 13.85 -36.99 -24.52
C THR A 32 12.42 -36.71 -24.99
N SER A 33 12.19 -37.05 -26.25
CA SER A 33 11.01 -36.92 -27.10
C SER A 33 9.84 -37.84 -26.71
N GLU A 34 8.60 -37.42 -26.98
CA GLU A 34 7.71 -38.06 -27.97
C GLU A 34 6.31 -37.39 -28.05
N THR A 35 6.02 -36.84 -29.24
CA THR A 35 4.75 -36.82 -30.01
C THR A 35 3.39 -37.06 -29.32
N ASN A 36 2.44 -36.11 -29.49
CA ASN A 36 1.38 -36.20 -30.53
C ASN A 36 0.42 -34.99 -30.62
N ARG A 37 0.26 -34.51 -31.86
CA ARG A 37 -0.95 -34.07 -32.59
C ARG A 37 -1.76 -32.81 -32.20
N SER A 38 -1.67 -31.85 -33.14
CA SER A 38 -2.77 -31.29 -33.97
C SER A 38 -3.70 -30.23 -33.35
N ARG A 39 -3.67 -28.99 -33.88
CA ARG A 39 -4.34 -28.55 -35.12
C ARG A 39 -4.04 -27.09 -35.44
N SER A 40 -3.63 -26.86 -36.67
CA SER A 40 -3.51 -25.61 -37.42
C SER A 40 -4.85 -24.91 -37.65
N LEU A 41 -4.84 -23.59 -37.81
CA LEU A 41 -5.66 -22.88 -38.81
C LEU A 41 -4.94 -21.60 -39.28
N TRP A 42 -4.86 -21.50 -40.60
CA TRP A 42 -4.23 -20.49 -41.46
C TRP A 42 -5.06 -19.18 -41.51
N PHE A 43 -4.52 -18.02 -41.89
CA PHE A 43 -4.41 -17.60 -43.29
C PHE A 43 -3.34 -16.52 -43.53
N GLU A 44 -2.60 -16.71 -44.62
CA GLU A 44 -1.71 -15.75 -45.30
C GLU A 44 -2.48 -14.69 -46.09
N GLY A 45 -1.78 -13.59 -46.40
CA GLY A 45 -2.19 -12.60 -47.40
C GLY A 45 -1.04 -11.65 -47.76
N SER A 46 -0.13 -12.13 -48.59
CA SER A 46 1.01 -11.43 -49.23
C SER A 46 0.58 -10.26 -50.12
N LEU A 47 1.39 -9.20 -50.25
CA LEU A 47 2.08 -8.87 -51.51
C LEU A 47 3.12 -7.74 -51.39
N LYS A 48 4.20 -7.92 -52.17
CA LYS A 48 5.40 -7.10 -52.36
C LYS A 48 5.19 -5.93 -53.34
N SER A 49 5.94 -4.84 -53.18
CA SER A 49 6.93 -4.30 -54.15
C SER A 49 7.34 -2.87 -53.73
N GLN A 50 8.57 -2.55 -53.31
CA GLN A 50 9.84 -2.40 -54.05
C GLN A 50 9.95 -1.19 -55.01
N ILE A 51 11.02 -0.38 -54.79
CA ILE A 51 11.75 0.52 -55.72
C ILE A 51 11.13 1.92 -55.89
N GLY A 52 11.84 3.06 -55.86
CA GLY A 52 13.27 3.35 -55.89
C GLY A 52 13.50 4.88 -55.82
N TRP A 53 14.77 5.25 -55.66
CA TRP A 53 15.29 6.56 -55.27
C TRP A 53 15.52 7.56 -56.43
N LYS A 54 15.85 8.81 -56.02
CA LYS A 54 16.58 9.92 -56.71
C LYS A 54 15.69 10.98 -57.39
N THR A 55 15.94 12.29 -57.36
CA THR A 55 17.11 13.13 -56.95
C THR A 55 16.73 14.62 -56.99
N SER A 56 17.47 15.44 -56.23
CA SER A 56 17.98 16.81 -56.51
C SER A 56 17.02 17.95 -56.86
N ASP A 57 16.99 19.01 -56.04
CA ASP A 57 17.69 20.31 -56.21
C ASP A 57 16.76 21.28 -56.97
N ASP A 58 16.58 22.57 -56.70
CA ASP A 58 17.44 23.57 -56.09
C ASP A 58 16.62 24.87 -55.84
N VAL A 59 17.09 25.70 -54.90
CA VAL A 59 17.15 27.18 -54.95
C VAL A 59 15.86 28.06 -54.84
N LYS A 60 15.81 28.77 -53.70
CA LYS A 60 15.10 30.02 -53.29
C LYS A 60 15.49 31.27 -54.15
N PRO A 61 15.18 32.55 -53.78
CA PRO A 61 14.01 33.23 -53.17
C PRO A 61 13.62 34.55 -53.92
N HIS A 62 12.55 35.25 -53.52
CA HIS A 62 12.60 36.67 -53.07
C HIS A 62 11.22 37.31 -52.79
N SER A 63 11.21 38.04 -51.66
CA SER A 63 10.39 39.16 -51.17
C SER A 63 9.09 39.62 -51.88
N THR A 64 8.02 39.87 -51.11
CA THR A 64 7.63 41.24 -50.66
C THR A 64 6.37 41.25 -49.78
N ASN A 65 6.47 42.00 -48.68
CA ASN A 65 5.51 42.90 -48.01
C ASN A 65 4.05 42.52 -47.64
N THR A 66 3.77 42.85 -46.37
CA THR A 66 2.53 43.39 -45.78
C THR A 66 1.35 42.46 -45.45
N LEU A 67 1.27 42.18 -44.14
CA LEU A 67 0.11 41.98 -43.28
C LEU A 67 -1.28 42.14 -43.94
N LYS A 68 -1.95 40.99 -44.12
CA LYS A 68 -3.40 40.86 -44.00
C LYS A 68 -3.69 39.77 -42.96
N MET A 69 -4.43 40.13 -41.92
CA MET A 69 -5.02 39.20 -40.97
C MET A 69 -6.17 38.47 -41.68
N GLU A 70 -5.98 37.19 -41.97
CA GLU A 70 -7.07 36.24 -42.27
C GLU A 70 -6.98 35.08 -41.28
N ILE A 71 -8.10 34.80 -40.63
CA ILE A 71 -8.30 33.70 -39.69
C ILE A 71 -8.75 32.49 -40.50
N LEU A 72 -8.08 31.34 -40.29
CA LEU A 72 -8.52 29.94 -40.29
C LEU A 72 -7.31 29.02 -40.61
N PRO A 73 -7.30 27.71 -40.27
CA PRO A 73 -7.77 26.98 -39.09
C PRO A 73 -6.60 26.24 -38.39
N HIS A 74 -6.90 25.46 -37.35
CA HIS A 74 -5.98 24.62 -36.58
C HIS A 74 -4.91 23.88 -37.42
N SER A 75 -3.65 24.21 -37.17
CA SER A 75 -2.49 23.36 -37.41
C SER A 75 -1.60 23.37 -36.16
N ASP A 76 -0.96 22.23 -35.94
CA ASP A 76 -0.19 21.84 -34.76
C ASP A 76 0.66 22.96 -34.15
N PHE A 77 0.45 23.23 -32.86
CA PHE A 77 1.39 23.96 -32.02
C PHE A 77 1.94 23.03 -30.95
N THR A 78 2.90 22.22 -31.37
CA THR A 78 3.87 21.56 -30.49
C THR A 78 5.00 22.56 -30.21
N ILE A 79 4.96 23.21 -29.05
CA ILE A 79 6.04 24.04 -28.50
C ILE A 79 5.97 23.86 -26.99
N SER A 80 7.02 23.65 -26.21
CA SER A 80 8.44 23.32 -26.37
C SER A 80 8.90 23.24 -24.91
N LEU A 81 9.70 22.23 -24.55
CA LEU A 81 10.64 22.43 -23.43
C LEU A 81 11.42 23.69 -23.77
N ASP A 82 11.42 24.69 -22.88
CA ASP A 82 11.97 25.99 -23.22
C ASP A 82 13.41 25.87 -23.72
N VAL A 83 13.69 26.64 -24.76
CA VAL A 83 14.89 26.55 -25.59
C VAL A 83 16.11 27.00 -24.79
N GLY A 84 16.83 26.03 -24.26
CA GLY A 84 18.29 26.03 -24.23
C GLY A 84 18.79 25.01 -25.26
N SER A 85 18.86 25.41 -26.53
CA SER A 85 19.21 24.51 -27.64
C SER A 85 20.66 24.01 -27.58
N LYS A 86 20.81 22.69 -27.46
CA LYS A 86 21.74 21.81 -28.20
C LYS A 86 21.37 20.37 -27.79
N HIS A 87 21.26 19.46 -28.77
CA HIS A 87 20.77 18.09 -28.60
C HIS A 87 21.38 17.39 -27.38
N LYS A 88 20.57 17.18 -26.32
CA LYS A 88 21.00 16.48 -25.11
C LYS A 88 20.60 15.02 -25.19
N HIS A 89 21.59 14.15 -25.29
CA HIS A 89 21.33 12.71 -25.20
C HIS A 89 21.02 12.31 -23.75
N GLN A 90 19.95 11.55 -23.54
CA GLN A 90 19.49 11.16 -22.20
C GLN A 90 19.91 9.72 -21.87
N PHE A 91 20.56 9.52 -20.73
CA PHE A 91 20.83 8.20 -20.16
C PHE A 91 19.82 7.93 -19.06
N ILE A 92 18.79 7.14 -19.38
CA ILE A 92 17.70 6.81 -18.45
C ILE A 92 18.09 5.53 -17.72
N VAL A 93 18.20 5.61 -16.39
CA VAL A 93 18.69 4.52 -15.55
C VAL A 93 17.56 3.99 -14.65
N ILE A 94 17.23 2.72 -14.83
CA ILE A 94 16.40 1.95 -13.91
C ILE A 94 17.26 1.56 -12.71
N LEU A 95 16.92 2.07 -11.52
CA LEU A 95 17.69 1.81 -10.28
C LEU A 95 17.16 0.63 -9.44
N GLU A 96 15.93 0.18 -9.67
CA GLU A 96 15.35 -0.98 -8.97
C GLU A 96 14.39 -1.80 -9.84
N GLU A 97 14.19 -3.05 -9.44
CA GLU A 97 13.29 -4.01 -10.12
C GLU A 97 11.84 -3.87 -9.61
N ASP A 98 11.35 -2.64 -9.50
CA ASP A 98 9.93 -2.38 -9.26
C ASP A 98 9.20 -2.16 -10.60
N PRO A 99 8.03 -2.79 -10.83
CA PRO A 99 7.28 -2.63 -12.07
C PRO A 99 6.97 -1.17 -12.44
N ALA A 100 6.66 -0.31 -11.47
CA ALA A 100 6.35 1.10 -11.73
C ALA A 100 7.61 1.88 -12.17
N VAL A 101 8.77 1.56 -11.61
CA VAL A 101 10.07 2.16 -12.00
C VAL A 101 10.45 1.72 -13.41
N ILE A 102 10.38 0.41 -13.69
CA ILE A 102 10.69 -0.15 -15.01
C ILE A 102 9.77 0.44 -16.08
N GLU A 103 8.46 0.46 -15.81
CA GLU A 103 7.45 1.03 -16.70
C GLU A 103 7.71 2.51 -16.97
N SER A 104 7.93 3.30 -15.91
CA SER A 104 8.20 4.73 -16.02
C SER A 104 9.46 5.05 -16.81
N ALA A 105 10.58 4.36 -16.53
CA ALA A 105 11.82 4.53 -17.29
C ALA A 105 11.63 4.12 -18.76
N THR A 106 10.86 3.05 -19.00
CA THR A 106 10.55 2.60 -20.36
C THR A 106 9.72 3.64 -21.12
N TYR A 107 8.70 4.25 -20.50
CA TYR A 107 7.90 5.30 -21.12
C TYR A 107 8.70 6.59 -21.36
N LEU A 108 9.58 6.97 -20.44
CA LEU A 108 10.52 8.08 -20.65
C LEU A 108 11.41 7.83 -21.88
N PHE A 109 11.95 6.62 -22.02
CA PHE A 109 12.75 6.23 -23.19
C PHE A 109 11.93 6.26 -24.49
N GLN A 110 10.71 5.73 -24.46
CA GLN A 110 9.83 5.66 -25.63
C GLN A 110 9.41 7.04 -26.16
N ARG A 111 9.48 8.08 -25.32
CA ARG A 111 9.20 9.45 -25.73
C ARG A 111 10.21 9.97 -26.77
N LEU A 112 11.50 9.65 -26.59
CA LEU A 112 12.60 10.12 -27.44
C LEU A 112 13.64 8.99 -27.67
N PRO A 113 13.28 7.88 -28.33
CA PRO A 113 14.12 6.69 -28.39
C PRO A 113 15.41 6.89 -29.20
N SER A 114 15.44 7.84 -30.14
CA SER A 114 16.63 8.19 -30.92
C SER A 114 17.60 9.14 -30.18
N GLU A 115 17.18 9.69 -29.05
CA GLU A 115 17.96 10.64 -28.23
C GLU A 115 18.11 10.14 -26.80
N SER A 116 17.81 8.86 -26.56
CA SER A 116 17.86 8.25 -25.23
C SER A 116 18.52 6.88 -25.26
N THR A 117 19.23 6.52 -24.20
CA THR A 117 19.74 5.18 -23.93
C THR A 117 19.10 4.69 -22.64
N LEU A 118 18.52 3.49 -22.66
CA LEU A 118 17.92 2.86 -21.47
C LEU A 118 18.92 1.90 -20.82
N LEU A 119 19.26 2.20 -19.59
CA LEU A 119 20.20 1.49 -18.75
C LEU A 119 19.47 0.90 -17.53
N ARG A 120 20.07 -0.15 -16.97
CA ARG A 120 19.70 -0.73 -15.68
C ARG A 120 20.94 -0.80 -14.80
N TYR A 121 20.80 -0.33 -13.56
CA TYR A 121 21.84 -0.43 -12.56
C TYR A 121 21.33 -1.23 -11.35
N HIS A 122 21.98 -2.35 -11.05
CA HIS A 122 21.62 -3.20 -9.92
C HIS A 122 22.86 -3.81 -9.28
N LYS A 123 23.03 -3.62 -7.95
CA LYS A 123 24.12 -4.21 -7.15
C LYS A 123 25.51 -4.01 -7.78
N GLY A 124 25.81 -2.77 -8.19
CA GLY A 124 27.10 -2.42 -8.79
C GLY A 124 27.29 -2.87 -10.25
N THR A 125 26.29 -3.51 -10.86
CA THR A 125 26.34 -3.93 -12.26
C THR A 125 25.48 -3.03 -13.13
N LEU A 126 26.08 -2.48 -14.20
CA LEU A 126 25.39 -1.72 -15.23
C LEU A 126 25.08 -2.61 -16.43
N GLN A 127 23.85 -2.52 -16.93
CA GLN A 127 23.39 -3.23 -18.12
C GLN A 127 22.74 -2.24 -19.09
N ILE A 128 23.16 -2.26 -20.35
CA ILE A 128 22.49 -1.52 -21.43
C ILE A 128 21.32 -2.37 -21.92
N LEU A 129 20.10 -1.86 -21.76
CA LEU A 129 18.89 -2.56 -22.20
C LEU A 129 18.48 -2.16 -23.61
N ARG A 130 18.60 -0.86 -23.93
CA ARG A 130 18.33 -0.32 -25.26
C ARG A 130 19.32 0.81 -25.56
N GLU A 131 20.00 0.69 -26.68
CA GLU A 131 20.97 1.67 -27.13
C GLU A 131 20.36 2.62 -28.14
N SER A 132 20.80 3.88 -28.12
CA SER A 132 20.47 4.84 -29.16
C SER A 132 21.24 4.53 -30.44
N SER A 133 20.63 4.81 -31.59
CA SER A 133 21.32 4.79 -32.88
C SER A 133 22.16 6.06 -33.14
N PHE A 134 22.04 7.06 -32.28
CA PHE A 134 22.67 8.38 -32.44
C PHE A 134 23.27 8.86 -31.12
N PHE A 135 24.56 9.20 -31.15
CA PHE A 135 25.32 9.73 -30.02
C PHE A 135 25.92 11.09 -30.40
N PRO A 136 25.18 12.20 -30.20
CA PRO A 136 25.73 13.51 -30.51
C PRO A 136 26.90 13.82 -29.57
N PRO A 137 28.02 14.37 -30.08
CA PRO A 137 29.03 14.97 -29.22
C PRO A 137 28.45 16.23 -28.59
N GLY A 138 28.34 16.29 -27.26
CA GLY A 138 27.75 17.43 -26.56
C GLY A 138 27.37 17.16 -25.11
N ASP A 139 26.48 18.01 -24.59
CA ASP A 139 25.99 17.94 -23.21
C ASP A 139 24.98 16.80 -23.04
N HIS A 140 25.22 15.95 -22.05
CA HIS A 140 24.38 14.80 -21.73
C HIS A 140 23.58 15.04 -20.45
N GLU A 141 22.48 14.30 -20.34
CA GLU A 141 21.63 14.24 -19.16
C GLU A 141 21.58 12.81 -18.64
N VAL A 142 21.74 12.65 -17.32
CA VAL A 142 21.50 11.36 -16.65
C VAL A 142 20.16 11.45 -15.94
N VAL A 143 19.24 10.55 -16.27
CA VAL A 143 17.91 10.47 -15.67
C VAL A 143 17.87 9.25 -14.76
N LEU A 144 17.85 9.50 -13.45
CA LEU A 144 17.79 8.45 -12.43
C LEU A 144 16.32 8.21 -12.05
N VAL A 145 15.82 7.00 -12.30
CA VAL A 145 14.41 6.64 -12.04
C VAL A 145 14.36 5.64 -10.90
N GLY A 146 13.65 5.99 -9.83
CA GLY A 146 13.60 5.19 -8.62
C GLY A 146 12.75 5.80 -7.51
N HIS A 147 12.42 4.98 -6.52
CA HIS A 147 11.66 5.39 -5.36
C HIS A 147 12.56 5.97 -4.26
N SER A 148 12.13 7.08 -3.67
CA SER A 148 12.76 7.63 -2.46
C SER A 148 12.25 6.87 -1.23
N SER A 149 13.14 6.63 -0.27
CA SER A 149 12.77 6.02 1.02
C SER A 149 13.74 6.44 2.12
N ALA A 150 13.39 6.21 3.39
CA ALA A 150 14.29 6.45 4.50
C ALA A 150 15.34 5.32 4.60
N GLY A 151 16.62 5.67 4.56
CA GLY A 151 17.74 4.79 4.88
C GLY A 151 18.24 4.97 6.32
N SER A 152 19.32 4.28 6.69
CA SER A 152 19.88 4.35 8.05
C SER A 152 20.54 5.70 8.38
N ASN A 153 21.02 6.41 7.35
CA ASN A 153 21.81 7.64 7.49
C ASN A 153 21.14 8.85 6.81
N GLY A 154 19.84 8.76 6.49
CA GLY A 154 19.12 9.77 5.72
C GLY A 154 18.35 9.15 4.56
N THR A 155 17.82 9.97 3.67
CA THR A 155 17.04 9.51 2.51
C THR A 155 17.92 8.80 1.50
N VAL A 156 17.36 7.78 0.84
CA VAL A 156 18.00 6.99 -0.21
C VAL A 156 17.11 6.92 -1.44
N LEU A 157 17.72 6.76 -2.62
CA LEU A 157 17.02 6.53 -3.89
C LEU A 157 17.21 5.08 -4.32
N SER A 158 16.13 4.30 -4.36
CA SER A 158 16.15 2.86 -4.67
C SER A 158 17.12 2.06 -3.80
N GLY A 159 17.28 2.49 -2.54
CA GLY A 159 18.20 1.91 -1.57
C GLY A 159 19.64 2.42 -1.64
N TYR A 160 19.97 3.27 -2.62
CA TYR A 160 21.30 3.88 -2.75
C TYR A 160 21.37 5.22 -2.03
N ASP A 161 22.41 5.39 -1.20
CA ASP A 161 22.69 6.67 -0.56
C ASP A 161 23.32 7.69 -1.53
N PRO A 162 23.41 8.98 -1.16
CA PRO A 162 24.03 10.01 -2.00
C PRO A 162 25.46 9.69 -2.46
N GLU A 163 26.25 9.00 -1.64
CA GLU A 163 27.63 8.67 -1.99
C GLU A 163 27.69 7.56 -3.05
N GLU A 164 26.86 6.53 -2.90
CA GLU A 164 26.73 5.44 -3.86
C GLU A 164 26.24 5.94 -5.22
N LEU A 165 25.26 6.85 -5.23
CA LEU A 165 24.76 7.48 -6.46
C LEU A 165 25.84 8.35 -7.12
N ALA A 166 26.59 9.14 -6.33
CA ALA A 166 27.67 9.96 -6.86
C ALA A 166 28.80 9.11 -7.47
N ARG A 167 29.19 8.02 -6.80
CA ARG A 167 30.17 7.05 -7.32
C ARG A 167 29.67 6.42 -8.61
N PHE A 168 28.41 6.01 -8.67
CA PHE A 168 27.80 5.46 -9.88
C PHE A 168 27.89 6.44 -11.07
N VAL A 169 27.45 7.69 -10.89
CA VAL A 169 27.51 8.71 -11.94
C VAL A 169 28.96 9.01 -12.35
N SER A 170 29.88 9.03 -11.39
CA SER A 170 31.31 9.19 -11.67
C SER A 170 31.86 8.03 -12.50
N THR A 171 31.43 6.78 -12.23
CA THR A 171 31.82 5.61 -13.03
C THR A 171 31.32 5.75 -14.46
N LEU A 172 30.06 6.16 -14.67
CA LEU A 172 29.53 6.39 -16.03
C LEU A 172 30.38 7.41 -16.81
N LYS A 173 30.81 8.48 -16.15
CA LYS A 173 31.69 9.50 -16.73
C LYS A 173 33.07 8.93 -17.04
N TYR A 174 33.66 8.18 -16.12
CA TYR A 174 35.01 7.62 -16.27
C TYR A 174 35.09 6.54 -17.37
N GLU A 175 34.06 5.69 -17.46
CA GLU A 175 33.94 4.66 -18.51
C GLU A 175 33.64 5.25 -19.89
N GLY A 176 33.50 6.59 -20.00
CA GLY A 176 33.25 7.27 -21.26
C GLY A 176 31.87 6.97 -21.84
N ILE A 177 30.92 6.54 -21.02
CA ILE A 177 29.53 6.27 -21.45
C ILE A 177 28.88 7.57 -21.92
N PHE A 178 29.27 8.71 -21.34
CA PHE A 178 28.89 10.04 -21.79
C PHE A 178 30.08 11.01 -21.75
N GLY A 179 30.00 12.08 -22.56
CA GLY A 179 30.96 13.19 -22.59
C GLY A 179 30.78 14.21 -21.44
N SER A 180 30.32 15.43 -21.75
CA SER A 180 30.03 16.44 -20.72
C SER A 180 28.68 16.17 -20.04
N LEU A 181 28.64 16.12 -18.71
CA LEU A 181 27.40 16.00 -17.95
C LEU A 181 26.93 17.38 -17.53
N GLN A 182 25.75 17.80 -17.98
CA GLN A 182 25.21 19.12 -17.61
C GLN A 182 24.21 19.02 -16.47
N THR A 183 23.41 17.96 -16.45
CA THR A 183 22.31 17.83 -15.50
C THR A 183 22.04 16.37 -15.16
N ILE A 184 21.70 16.14 -13.89
CA ILE A 184 21.13 14.87 -13.42
C ILE A 184 19.67 15.14 -13.07
N SER A 185 18.74 14.49 -13.74
CA SER A 185 17.32 14.54 -13.40
C SER A 185 16.95 13.34 -12.54
N ILE A 186 16.46 13.59 -11.34
CA ILE A 186 16.03 12.55 -10.40
C ILE A 186 14.50 12.46 -10.47
N ILE A 187 14.02 11.38 -11.07
CA ILE A 187 12.59 11.09 -11.21
C ILE A 187 12.16 10.25 -10.01
N SER A 188 11.87 10.94 -8.92
CA SER A 188 11.40 10.37 -7.66
C SER A 188 10.44 11.32 -6.94
N CYS A 189 9.57 10.79 -6.09
CA CYS A 189 8.60 11.60 -5.36
C CYS A 189 9.25 12.38 -4.22
N ASN A 190 8.88 13.65 -4.08
CA ASN A 190 9.19 14.55 -2.95
C ASN A 190 10.68 14.74 -2.61
N LEU A 191 11.62 14.24 -3.41
CA LEU A 191 13.05 14.32 -3.10
C LEU A 191 13.58 15.76 -3.22
N GLY A 192 12.89 16.62 -3.96
CA GLY A 192 13.15 18.06 -4.02
C GLY A 192 12.98 18.79 -2.68
N ASN A 193 12.29 18.19 -1.71
CA ASN A 193 12.13 18.75 -0.36
C ASN A 193 13.28 18.37 0.60
N ASP A 194 14.12 17.40 0.24
CA ASP A 194 15.19 16.89 1.09
C ASP A 194 16.51 17.61 0.81
N LYS A 195 16.75 18.70 1.55
CA LYS A 195 17.95 19.52 1.39
C LYS A 195 19.23 18.78 1.75
N ASP A 196 19.18 17.87 2.73
CA ASP A 196 20.35 17.14 3.20
C ASP A 196 20.81 16.14 2.14
N PHE A 197 19.85 15.39 1.55
CA PHE A 197 20.12 14.50 0.42
C PHE A 197 20.73 15.27 -0.76
N ILE A 198 20.11 16.40 -1.14
CA ILE A 198 20.55 17.24 -2.26
C ILE A 198 21.98 17.76 -2.02
N LEU A 199 22.23 18.31 -0.83
CA LEU A 199 23.53 18.86 -0.45
C LEU A 199 24.60 17.78 -0.51
N GLN A 200 24.36 16.64 0.15
CA GLN A 200 25.32 15.55 0.23
C GLN A 200 25.65 15.00 -1.17
N LEU A 201 24.64 14.76 -2.01
CA LEU A 201 24.84 14.25 -3.36
C LEU A 201 25.71 15.20 -4.20
N LEU A 202 25.38 16.49 -4.20
CA LEU A 202 26.15 17.49 -4.96
C LEU A 202 27.58 17.65 -4.43
N GLN A 203 27.78 17.63 -3.12
CA GLN A 203 29.12 17.74 -2.52
C GLN A 203 29.99 16.54 -2.89
N VAL A 204 29.45 15.32 -2.83
CA VAL A 204 30.19 14.11 -3.19
C VAL A 204 30.47 14.09 -4.70
N LEU A 205 29.50 14.44 -5.55
CA LEU A 205 29.71 14.58 -7.00
C LEU A 205 30.86 15.55 -7.32
N ARG A 206 30.87 16.74 -6.68
CA ARG A 206 31.95 17.72 -6.84
C ARG A 206 33.29 17.17 -6.39
N SER A 207 33.34 16.45 -5.26
CA SER A 207 34.57 15.80 -4.77
C SER A 207 35.12 14.74 -5.72
N LEU A 208 34.25 14.12 -6.53
CA LEU A 208 34.60 13.16 -7.59
C LEU A 208 34.87 13.83 -8.95
N GLY A 209 34.95 15.17 -9.01
CA GLY A 209 35.20 15.90 -10.25
C GLY A 209 34.00 15.96 -11.20
N VAL A 210 32.78 15.85 -10.68
CA VAL A 210 31.53 15.97 -11.42
C VAL A 210 30.79 17.23 -10.96
N GLU A 211 30.96 18.33 -11.71
CA GLU A 211 30.16 19.54 -11.53
C GLU A 211 28.90 19.45 -12.39
N THR A 212 27.72 19.59 -11.77
CA THR A 212 26.42 19.42 -12.44
C THR A 212 25.31 20.07 -11.62
N LYS A 213 24.12 20.15 -12.22
CA LYS A 213 22.88 20.56 -11.55
C LYS A 213 21.99 19.34 -11.35
N LEU A 214 21.19 19.36 -10.28
CA LEU A 214 20.12 18.38 -10.07
C LEU A 214 18.78 18.99 -10.45
N ASN A 215 17.97 18.24 -11.20
CA ASN A 215 16.54 18.50 -11.33
C ASN A 215 15.78 17.47 -10.50
N LEU A 216 14.94 17.93 -9.57
CA LEU A 216 14.13 17.11 -8.69
C LEU A 216 12.68 17.59 -8.69
N TYR A 217 11.81 16.85 -8.00
CA TYR A 217 10.43 17.24 -7.78
C TYR A 217 10.06 17.20 -6.30
N ASP A 218 9.28 18.18 -5.86
CA ASP A 218 8.76 18.32 -4.50
C ASP A 218 7.35 17.71 -4.31
N ALA A 219 6.86 17.00 -5.33
CA ALA A 219 5.54 16.39 -5.38
C ALA A 219 5.60 14.89 -5.69
N PHE A 220 4.45 14.22 -5.61
CA PHE A 220 4.30 12.86 -6.12
C PHE A 220 4.40 12.87 -7.65
N LEU A 221 5.04 11.84 -8.21
CA LEU A 221 5.26 11.67 -9.63
C LEU A 221 4.58 10.42 -10.17
N SER A 222 4.18 10.45 -11.44
CA SER A 222 3.85 9.31 -12.27
C SER A 222 4.32 9.62 -13.68
N ILE A 223 4.67 8.59 -14.45
CA ILE A 223 4.92 8.75 -15.89
C ILE A 223 3.72 8.18 -16.65
N SER A 224 3.20 8.94 -17.59
CA SER A 224 2.14 8.46 -18.49
C SER A 224 2.71 7.57 -19.60
N ALA A 225 1.85 6.82 -20.29
CA ALA A 225 2.25 5.93 -21.38
C ALA A 225 2.94 6.65 -22.56
N ASP A 226 2.72 7.96 -22.72
CA ASP A 226 3.41 8.82 -23.70
C ASP A 226 4.70 9.47 -23.14
N GLY A 227 5.17 9.04 -21.97
CA GLY A 227 6.43 9.50 -21.36
C GLY A 227 6.37 10.91 -20.76
N LYS A 228 5.19 11.46 -20.48
CA LYS A 228 5.06 12.75 -19.78
C LYS A 228 5.16 12.55 -18.28
N ILE A 229 5.86 13.48 -17.63
CA ILE A 229 5.93 13.54 -16.17
C ILE A 229 4.64 14.19 -15.67
N LEU A 230 3.93 13.45 -14.83
CA LEU A 230 2.71 13.89 -14.17
C LEU A 230 3.01 14.08 -12.69
N THR A 231 2.55 15.17 -12.12
CA THR A 231 2.72 15.45 -10.69
C THR A 231 1.36 15.49 -9.99
N LYS A 232 1.31 15.05 -8.73
CA LYS A 232 0.09 15.10 -7.92
C LYS A 232 0.23 16.11 -6.79
N THR A 233 -0.44 17.24 -6.95
CA THR A 233 -0.56 18.30 -5.94
C THR A 233 -2.04 18.42 -5.52
N GLU A 234 -2.31 18.56 -4.22
CA GLU A 234 -3.69 18.71 -3.70
C GLU A 234 -4.65 17.58 -4.13
N GLY A 235 -4.13 16.37 -4.33
CA GLY A 235 -4.95 15.20 -4.69
C GLY A 235 -5.25 15.05 -6.18
N VAL A 236 -4.85 16.02 -7.02
CA VAL A 236 -5.16 16.03 -8.46
C VAL A 236 -3.87 15.85 -9.27
N TRP A 237 -3.93 14.98 -10.28
CA TRP A 237 -2.84 14.81 -11.24
C TRP A 237 -2.80 15.96 -12.22
N ARG A 238 -1.61 16.51 -12.46
CA ARG A 238 -1.36 17.57 -13.42
C ARG A 238 -0.22 17.16 -14.34
N SER A 239 -0.35 17.48 -15.62
CA SER A 239 0.77 17.41 -16.58
C SER A 239 1.39 18.80 -16.72
N HIS A 240 2.71 18.88 -16.85
CA HIS A 240 3.44 20.16 -17.01
C HIS A 240 3.27 21.13 -15.82
N ASP A 241 3.21 20.62 -14.58
CA ASP A 241 3.18 21.47 -13.37
C ASP A 241 4.60 21.87 -12.94
N HIS A 242 5.12 22.92 -13.57
CA HIS A 242 6.47 23.43 -13.34
C HIS A 242 6.73 23.87 -11.91
N ARG A 243 5.68 24.26 -11.17
CA ARG A 243 5.79 24.69 -9.76
C ARG A 243 6.39 23.63 -8.85
N THR A 244 6.26 22.36 -9.24
CA THR A 244 6.73 21.22 -8.46
C THR A 244 8.17 20.83 -8.75
N ARG A 245 8.78 21.45 -9.76
CA ARG A 245 10.14 21.16 -10.18
C ARG A 245 11.11 22.08 -9.46
N VAL A 246 12.17 21.47 -8.96
CA VAL A 246 13.23 22.12 -8.20
C VAL A 246 14.55 21.87 -8.91
N THR A 247 15.31 22.93 -9.14
CA THR A 247 16.68 22.84 -9.65
C THR A 247 17.64 23.19 -8.52
N ALA A 248 18.61 22.33 -8.26
CA ALA A 248 19.61 22.52 -7.22
C ALA A 248 21.03 22.46 -7.78
N GLU A 249 21.90 23.35 -7.34
CA GLU A 249 23.32 23.35 -7.67
C GLU A 249 24.14 23.90 -6.50
N LEU A 250 25.44 23.60 -6.48
CA LEU A 250 26.36 24.24 -5.56
C LEU A 250 26.97 25.46 -6.24
N ASP A 251 27.04 26.58 -5.52
CA ASP A 251 27.73 27.77 -5.99
C ASP A 251 29.27 27.58 -6.00
N GLN A 252 30.01 28.63 -6.32
CA GLN A 252 31.48 28.61 -6.33
C GLN A 252 32.10 28.42 -4.93
N THR A 253 31.38 28.76 -3.87
CA THR A 253 31.85 28.68 -2.48
C THR A 253 31.58 27.30 -1.85
N GLY A 254 30.66 26.52 -2.44
CA GLY A 254 30.21 25.23 -1.89
C GLY A 254 28.86 25.29 -1.19
N ASP A 255 28.18 26.43 -1.24
CA ASP A 255 26.85 26.62 -0.69
C ASP A 255 25.78 26.13 -1.66
N LEU A 256 24.69 25.59 -1.11
CA LEU A 256 23.59 25.03 -1.87
C LEU A 256 22.61 26.11 -2.33
N GLU A 257 22.49 26.26 -3.65
CA GLU A 257 21.46 27.06 -4.28
C GLU A 257 20.31 26.16 -4.75
N ILE A 258 19.11 26.39 -4.20
CA ILE A 258 17.87 25.74 -4.65
C ILE A 258 16.99 26.79 -5.30
N ARG A 259 16.56 26.52 -6.54
CA ARG A 259 15.67 27.35 -7.32
C ARG A 259 14.42 26.55 -7.67
N ALA A 260 13.28 26.95 -7.12
CA ALA A 260 11.99 26.45 -7.59
C ALA A 260 11.72 27.02 -9.00
N GLU A 261 11.29 26.19 -9.93
CA GLU A 261 10.96 26.64 -11.27
C GLU A 261 9.64 27.44 -11.21
N LEU A 262 9.72 28.75 -11.50
CA LEU A 262 8.52 29.59 -11.59
C LEU A 262 7.74 29.17 -12.82
N GLY A 263 6.52 28.67 -12.64
CA GLY A 263 5.68 28.29 -13.77
C GLY A 263 4.21 28.07 -13.41
N CYS A 264 3.41 27.76 -14.43
CA CYS A 264 1.98 27.61 -14.30
C CYS A 264 1.58 26.27 -13.68
N ALA A 265 0.44 26.25 -13.01
CA ALA A 265 -0.25 25.01 -12.70
C ALA A 265 -0.61 24.31 -14.02
N GLY A 266 -0.07 23.11 -14.20
CA GLY A 266 -0.29 22.31 -15.40
C GLY A 266 -1.74 21.84 -15.58
N GLN A 267 -2.03 21.21 -16.73
CA GLN A 267 -3.36 20.69 -17.04
C GLN A 267 -3.75 19.56 -16.09
N VAL A 268 -4.94 19.66 -15.49
CA VAL A 268 -5.53 18.62 -14.63
C VAL A 268 -5.97 17.40 -15.43
N LEU A 269 -5.61 16.21 -14.94
CA LEU A 269 -5.95 14.90 -15.51
C LEU A 269 -6.84 14.11 -14.53
N PRO A 270 -8.18 14.32 -14.56
CA PRO A 270 -9.08 13.78 -13.53
C PRO A 270 -9.19 12.25 -13.56
N ASN A 271 -9.05 11.64 -14.74
CA ASN A 271 -9.23 10.19 -14.93
C ASN A 271 -7.93 9.38 -14.87
N HIS A 272 -6.78 10.05 -14.65
CA HIS A 272 -5.51 9.36 -14.57
C HIS A 272 -5.35 8.69 -13.21
N ARG A 273 -5.39 7.36 -13.15
CA ARG A 273 -5.26 6.60 -11.90
C ARG A 273 -3.81 6.53 -11.39
N GLY A 274 -2.81 6.76 -12.26
CA GLY A 274 -1.39 6.91 -11.94
C GLY A 274 -0.68 5.66 -11.44
N SER A 275 0.44 5.30 -12.07
CA SER A 275 1.45 4.40 -11.48
C SER A 275 2.42 5.30 -10.72
N VAL A 276 2.05 5.72 -9.51
CA VAL A 276 2.86 6.68 -8.73
C VAL A 276 4.27 6.09 -8.56
N LEU A 277 5.30 6.86 -8.91
CA LEU A 277 6.71 6.59 -8.57
C LEU A 277 6.98 6.80 -7.08
N PHE A 278 6.00 6.47 -6.24
CA PHE A 278 6.05 6.52 -4.80
C PHE A 278 5.86 5.11 -4.29
N LEU A 279 6.93 4.57 -3.75
CA LEU A 279 6.84 3.49 -2.80
C LEU A 279 6.74 4.14 -1.42
N GLN A 280 5.57 4.70 -1.04
CA GLN A 280 5.11 4.33 0.29
C GLN A 280 4.72 2.85 0.17
N THR A 281 5.72 1.98 0.24
CA THR A 281 5.55 1.01 1.31
C THR A 281 5.35 1.89 2.52
N LEU A 282 4.15 1.88 3.09
CA LEU A 282 4.01 2.18 4.50
C LEU A 282 5.28 1.71 5.19
N ASN A 283 5.76 2.44 6.18
CA ASN A 283 6.74 1.94 7.12
C ASN A 283 6.21 0.70 7.89
N TRP A 284 5.25 -0.07 7.36
CA TRP A 284 5.08 -1.46 7.68
C TRP A 284 6.45 -2.09 7.70
N PRO A 285 6.82 -2.65 8.85
CA PRO A 285 8.16 -3.14 8.96
C PRO A 285 8.33 -4.32 8.00
N ARG A 286 9.54 -4.45 7.47
CA ARG A 286 9.90 -5.57 6.60
C ARG A 286 10.23 -6.82 7.41
N HIS A 287 10.32 -6.68 8.73
CA HIS A 287 10.67 -7.72 9.69
C HIS A 287 9.76 -7.64 10.93
N PRO A 288 9.53 -8.75 11.63
CA PRO A 288 8.84 -8.77 12.92
C PRO A 288 9.27 -7.65 13.87
N GLN A 289 8.32 -6.87 14.40
CA GLN A 289 8.58 -5.81 15.38
C GLN A 289 7.51 -5.80 16.49
N MET A 290 7.82 -5.11 17.58
CA MET A 290 6.87 -4.75 18.65
C MET A 290 6.49 -3.29 18.48
N PHE A 291 5.20 -2.99 18.50
CA PHE A 291 4.61 -1.67 18.23
C PHE A 291 4.09 -1.00 19.50
N VAL A 292 3.74 -1.79 20.52
CA VAL A 292 3.37 -1.25 21.82
C VAL A 292 4.64 -0.90 22.62
N PRO A 293 4.70 0.30 23.26
CA PRO A 293 5.84 0.69 24.07
C PRO A 293 6.20 -0.35 25.13
N ARG A 294 7.50 -0.49 25.40
CA ARG A 294 8.05 -1.54 26.28
C ARG A 294 7.48 -1.47 27.68
N GLU A 295 7.21 -0.27 28.17
CA GLU A 295 6.65 0.04 29.49
C GLU A 295 5.26 -0.60 29.64
N LEU A 296 4.42 -0.43 28.62
CA LEU A 296 3.09 -1.03 28.57
C LEU A 296 3.17 -2.55 28.36
N ARG A 297 4.11 -3.06 27.57
CA ARG A 297 4.33 -4.52 27.42
C ARG A 297 4.85 -5.20 28.69
N LYS A 298 5.53 -4.46 29.58
CA LYS A 298 5.88 -4.94 30.92
C LYS A 298 4.64 -5.00 31.83
N LYS A 299 3.79 -3.97 31.77
CA LYS A 299 2.54 -3.87 32.54
C LYS A 299 1.48 -4.88 32.09
N TYR A 300 1.37 -5.10 30.78
CA TYR A 300 0.37 -5.94 30.13
C TYR A 300 1.04 -7.07 29.33
N PRO A 301 1.35 -8.21 29.99
CA PRO A 301 2.28 -9.21 29.45
C PRO A 301 1.72 -10.03 28.28
N SER A 302 0.41 -10.01 28.01
CA SER A 302 -0.17 -10.77 26.89
C SER A 302 -0.14 -10.00 25.57
N ILE A 303 0.22 -8.72 25.59
CA ILE A 303 0.32 -7.88 24.40
C ILE A 303 1.36 -8.40 23.41
N ASP A 304 2.51 -8.89 23.90
CA ASP A 304 3.56 -9.46 23.04
C ASP A 304 2.99 -10.54 22.09
N CYS A 305 2.05 -11.38 22.56
CA CYS A 305 1.39 -12.39 21.72
C CYS A 305 0.35 -11.80 20.76
N LEU A 306 -0.41 -10.80 21.21
CA LEU A 306 -1.37 -10.13 20.35
C LEU A 306 -0.65 -9.46 19.17
N GLU A 307 0.48 -8.80 19.43
CA GLU A 307 1.30 -8.18 18.37
C GLU A 307 1.85 -9.20 17.37
N GLY A 308 2.30 -10.37 17.85
CA GLY A 308 2.70 -11.46 16.95
C GLY A 308 1.54 -12.01 16.10
N LEU A 309 0.34 -12.13 16.66
CA LEU A 309 -0.85 -12.54 15.90
C LEU A 309 -1.21 -11.48 14.85
N THR A 310 -1.25 -10.22 15.25
CA THR A 310 -1.51 -9.08 14.36
C THR A 310 -0.48 -9.03 13.23
N TRP A 311 0.80 -9.22 13.55
CA TRP A 311 1.85 -9.36 12.55
C TRP A 311 1.53 -10.45 11.54
N SER A 312 1.25 -11.67 12.01
CA SER A 312 1.01 -12.81 11.13
C SER A 312 -0.20 -12.63 10.20
N LEU A 313 -1.20 -11.88 10.64
CA LEU A 313 -2.42 -11.62 9.86
C LEU A 313 -2.22 -10.55 8.79
N PHE A 314 -1.48 -9.47 9.12
CA PHE A 314 -1.35 -8.31 8.23
C PHE A 314 -0.04 -8.26 7.45
N PHE A 315 0.96 -9.07 7.83
CA PHE A 315 2.21 -9.21 7.09
C PHE A 315 2.00 -10.04 5.81
N GLU A 316 2.00 -9.37 4.68
CA GLU A 316 1.93 -10.01 3.37
C GLU A 316 2.53 -9.08 2.29
N THR A 317 3.18 -9.69 1.30
CA THR A 317 3.88 -9.00 0.20
C THR A 317 2.94 -8.60 -0.94
N GLU A 318 1.78 -9.25 -1.06
CA GLU A 318 0.83 -9.04 -2.15
C GLU A 318 -0.13 -7.87 -1.91
N ARG A 319 -0.28 -7.00 -2.93
CA ARG A 319 -1.17 -5.83 -2.92
C ARG A 319 -2.57 -6.16 -3.46
N ARG A 320 -3.20 -7.24 -2.99
CA ARG A 320 -4.57 -7.60 -3.39
C ARG A 320 -5.64 -6.73 -2.72
N ARG A 321 -6.76 -6.50 -3.41
CA ARG A 321 -7.99 -5.83 -2.96
C ARG A 321 -9.16 -6.81 -2.96
N ALA A 322 -10.26 -6.45 -2.30
CA ALA A 322 -11.54 -7.11 -2.48
C ALA A 322 -12.03 -6.97 -3.95
N PRO A 323 -12.86 -7.90 -4.43
CA PRO A 323 -13.45 -7.82 -5.76
C PRO A 323 -14.35 -6.58 -5.89
N ASP A 324 -14.44 -6.05 -7.11
CA ASP A 324 -15.45 -5.05 -7.44
C ASP A 324 -16.83 -5.69 -7.34
N TYR A 325 -17.79 -4.96 -6.79
CA TYR A 325 -19.18 -5.38 -6.77
C TYR A 325 -19.76 -5.21 -8.18
N VAL A 326 -20.11 -6.32 -8.81
CA VAL A 326 -20.83 -6.33 -10.09
C VAL A 326 -22.25 -6.83 -9.80
N PRO A 327 -23.30 -6.01 -10.01
CA PRO A 327 -24.68 -6.47 -9.85
C PRO A 327 -24.92 -7.64 -10.81
N GLN A 328 -25.38 -8.79 -10.31
CA GLN A 328 -25.71 -9.92 -11.18
C GLN A 328 -26.81 -9.51 -12.17
N SER A 329 -26.51 -9.58 -13.47
CA SER A 329 -27.42 -9.22 -14.56
C SER A 329 -28.56 -10.20 -14.77
N ASP A 330 -28.46 -11.41 -14.21
CA ASP A 330 -29.30 -12.51 -14.62
C ASP A 330 -30.36 -12.84 -13.55
N ASN A 331 -31.60 -12.46 -13.86
CA ASN A 331 -32.88 -12.87 -13.26
C ASN A 331 -33.44 -12.14 -12.02
N GLY A 332 -33.08 -10.88 -11.73
CA GLY A 332 -33.74 -10.20 -10.59
C GLY A 332 -33.66 -8.68 -10.44
N GLY A 333 -33.18 -7.92 -11.44
CA GLY A 333 -33.38 -6.45 -11.50
C GLY A 333 -32.98 -5.69 -10.22
N ARG A 334 -31.91 -6.09 -9.52
CA ARG A 334 -31.47 -5.38 -8.32
C ARG A 334 -30.73 -4.11 -8.72
N MET A 335 -31.25 -2.96 -8.31
CA MET A 335 -30.67 -1.64 -8.55
C MET A 335 -30.13 -1.04 -7.25
N ALA A 336 -29.12 -0.18 -7.38
CA ALA A 336 -28.64 0.61 -6.26
C ALA A 336 -29.69 1.68 -5.92
N VAL A 337 -30.29 1.57 -4.73
CA VAL A 337 -31.15 2.59 -4.16
C VAL A 337 -30.30 3.47 -3.25
N TRP A 338 -29.98 4.66 -3.73
CA TRP A 338 -29.24 5.66 -2.96
C TRP A 338 -30.17 6.45 -2.03
N LEU A 339 -29.68 6.73 -0.83
CA LEU A 339 -30.29 7.68 0.12
C LEU A 339 -30.00 9.12 -0.32
N GLN A 340 -28.78 9.35 -0.81
CA GLN A 340 -28.37 10.58 -1.48
C GLN A 340 -27.67 10.18 -2.77
N GLU A 341 -28.16 10.66 -3.91
CA GLU A 341 -27.55 10.32 -5.20
C GLU A 341 -26.11 10.84 -5.27
N PRO A 342 -25.16 10.01 -5.72
CA PRO A 342 -23.81 10.46 -5.99
C PRO A 342 -23.80 11.50 -7.13
N GLY A 343 -22.81 12.39 -7.10
CA GLY A 343 -22.72 13.46 -8.10
C GLY A 343 -22.59 12.91 -9.53
N PRO A 344 -23.07 13.63 -10.56
CA PRO A 344 -23.12 13.14 -11.95
C PRO A 344 -21.73 12.83 -12.57
N ASN A 345 -20.63 13.20 -11.91
CA ASN A 345 -19.25 12.97 -12.36
C ASN A 345 -18.44 12.06 -11.42
N GLU A 346 -19.07 11.40 -10.43
CA GLU A 346 -18.38 10.48 -9.51
C GLU A 346 -18.34 9.06 -10.10
N ASP A 347 -17.18 8.64 -10.61
CA ASP A 347 -16.92 7.23 -10.98
C ASP A 347 -16.73 6.40 -9.68
N ILE A 348 -17.84 5.92 -9.12
CA ILE A 348 -17.84 5.16 -7.87
C ILE A 348 -17.55 3.69 -8.15
N VAL A 349 -16.34 3.25 -7.77
CA VAL A 349 -16.01 1.84 -7.69
C VAL A 349 -16.39 1.31 -6.31
N ILE A 350 -17.34 0.37 -6.28
CA ILE A 350 -17.81 -0.27 -5.05
C ILE A 350 -17.10 -1.60 -4.88
N LYS A 351 -16.50 -1.83 -3.71
CA LYS A 351 -15.87 -3.11 -3.34
C LYS A 351 -16.83 -4.00 -2.57
N GLN A 352 -16.78 -5.31 -2.80
CA GLN A 352 -17.66 -6.26 -2.10
C GLN A 352 -16.91 -6.96 -0.96
N ILE A 353 -17.44 -6.89 0.26
CA ILE A 353 -16.91 -7.62 1.42
C ILE A 353 -17.82 -8.83 1.67
N ASN A 354 -17.43 -10.01 1.16
CA ASN A 354 -18.22 -11.25 1.31
C ASN A 354 -17.68 -12.19 2.36
N ASN A 355 -16.39 -12.07 2.69
CA ASN A 355 -15.72 -12.95 3.62
C ASN A 355 -14.67 -12.19 4.45
N ILE A 356 -14.15 -12.85 5.48
CA ILE A 356 -13.13 -12.29 6.38
C ILE A 356 -11.85 -11.91 5.64
N GLN A 357 -11.53 -12.60 4.56
CA GLN A 357 -10.32 -12.40 3.77
C GLN A 357 -10.41 -11.16 2.85
N ASP A 358 -11.62 -10.78 2.42
CA ASP A 358 -11.91 -9.50 1.76
C ASP A 358 -11.82 -8.35 2.78
N LEU A 359 -12.42 -8.57 3.96
CA LEU A 359 -12.39 -7.61 5.07
C LEU A 359 -10.95 -7.26 5.47
N LEU A 360 -10.09 -8.27 5.64
CA LEU A 360 -8.69 -8.10 6.01
C LEU A 360 -7.93 -7.24 4.98
N VAL A 361 -8.11 -7.47 3.68
CA VAL A 361 -7.36 -6.73 2.66
C VAL A 361 -7.84 -5.32 2.47
N GLU A 362 -9.12 -5.06 2.72
CA GLU A 362 -9.65 -3.71 2.67
C GLU A 362 -9.27 -2.91 3.92
N ILE A 363 -9.24 -3.51 5.12
CA ILE A 363 -8.64 -2.90 6.32
C ILE A 363 -7.19 -2.51 6.02
N ARG A 364 -6.42 -3.46 5.48
CA ARG A 364 -5.03 -3.27 5.11
C ARG A 364 -4.86 -2.15 4.07
N TYR A 365 -5.75 -2.08 3.09
CA TYR A 365 -5.73 -1.04 2.06
C TYR A 365 -6.04 0.35 2.63
N ASN A 366 -7.02 0.47 3.53
CA ASN A 366 -7.39 1.76 4.13
C ASN A 366 -6.38 2.26 5.15
N ALA A 367 -5.62 1.34 5.75
CA ALA A 367 -4.50 1.69 6.61
C ALA A 367 -3.31 2.26 5.82
N ARG A 368 -3.30 2.10 4.49
CA ARG A 368 -2.41 2.86 3.62
C ARG A 368 -2.92 4.30 3.61
N GLU A 369 -2.23 5.22 4.27
CA GLU A 369 -2.62 6.64 4.42
C GLU A 369 -2.73 7.41 3.08
N GLU A 370 -2.52 6.72 1.96
CA GLU A 370 -2.69 7.19 0.58
C GLU A 370 -4.14 7.19 0.08
N VAL A 371 -5.10 6.61 0.82
CA VAL A 371 -6.53 6.69 0.48
C VAL A 371 -7.03 8.11 0.72
N ARG A 372 -7.06 8.93 -0.34
CA ARG A 372 -7.46 10.35 -0.29
C ARG A 372 -8.92 10.60 -0.68
N SER A 373 -9.60 9.59 -1.23
CA SER A 373 -11.01 9.65 -1.63
C SER A 373 -11.83 8.68 -0.79
N ASP A 374 -13.08 9.03 -0.55
CA ASP A 374 -14.02 8.15 0.12
C ASP A 374 -14.15 6.82 -0.65
N LEU A 375 -14.23 5.73 0.09
CA LEU A 375 -14.35 4.38 -0.48
C LEU A 375 -15.73 3.82 -0.20
N TYR A 376 -16.21 3.01 -1.13
CA TYR A 376 -17.54 2.43 -1.08
C TYR A 376 -17.46 0.92 -0.96
N TYR A 377 -18.21 0.39 0.00
CA TYR A 377 -18.22 -1.03 0.33
C TYR A 377 -19.65 -1.57 0.35
N VAL A 378 -19.83 -2.77 -0.20
CA VAL A 378 -21.04 -3.56 -0.04
C VAL A 378 -20.84 -4.61 1.03
N LEU A 379 -21.75 -4.63 1.99
CA LEU A 379 -21.88 -5.65 3.03
C LEU A 379 -23.37 -5.97 3.23
N ASN A 380 -23.77 -7.22 3.02
CA ASN A 380 -25.18 -7.65 3.04
C ASN A 380 -26.10 -6.76 2.19
N GLU A 381 -25.72 -6.52 0.92
CA GLU A 381 -26.44 -5.66 -0.02
C GLU A 381 -26.49 -4.16 0.34
N CYS A 382 -26.01 -3.76 1.52
CA CYS A 382 -26.00 -2.38 1.95
C CYS A 382 -24.71 -1.70 1.49
N ILE A 383 -24.83 -0.46 0.99
CA ILE A 383 -23.73 0.35 0.49
C ILE A 383 -23.29 1.32 1.59
N TYR A 384 -22.04 1.17 2.01
CA TYR A 384 -21.41 2.01 3.02
C TYR A 384 -20.32 2.86 2.38
N ARG A 385 -20.31 4.15 2.71
CA ARG A 385 -19.21 5.06 2.40
C ARG A 385 -18.32 5.19 3.62
N VAL A 386 -17.03 4.95 3.43
CA VAL A 386 -15.98 5.14 4.44
C VAL A 386 -15.20 6.38 4.06
N GLN A 387 -15.21 7.39 4.93
CA GLN A 387 -14.53 8.65 4.66
C GLN A 387 -13.02 8.51 4.73
N ALA A 388 -12.31 9.00 3.72
CA ALA A 388 -10.86 8.86 3.62
C ALA A 388 -10.11 9.44 4.83
N LYS A 389 -10.52 10.61 5.31
CA LYS A 389 -9.78 11.39 6.32
C LYS A 389 -9.95 10.84 7.74
N ASN A 390 -11.20 10.59 8.14
CA ASN A 390 -11.56 10.27 9.52
C ASN A 390 -12.12 8.85 9.71
N LEU A 391 -12.22 8.07 8.63
CA LEU A 391 -12.74 6.69 8.62
C LEU A 391 -14.18 6.57 9.14
N SER A 392 -14.93 7.67 9.20
CA SER A 392 -16.34 7.63 9.56
C SER A 392 -17.13 6.86 8.50
N VAL A 393 -18.14 6.13 8.97
CA VAL A 393 -18.94 5.25 8.11
C VAL A 393 -20.38 5.75 8.05
N THR A 394 -20.85 5.95 6.83
CA THR A 394 -22.23 6.34 6.53
C THR A 394 -22.89 5.30 5.66
N LEU A 395 -24.12 4.91 5.99
CA LEU A 395 -24.97 4.16 5.06
C LEU A 395 -25.42 5.14 3.96
N VAL A 396 -25.16 4.80 2.71
CA VAL A 396 -25.45 5.68 1.56
C VAL A 396 -26.44 5.06 0.58
N GLY A 397 -26.66 3.75 0.65
CA GLY A 397 -27.64 3.08 -0.19
C GLY A 397 -27.78 1.59 0.11
N LYS A 398 -28.59 0.91 -0.69
CA LYS A 398 -28.81 -0.55 -0.63
C LYS A 398 -29.17 -1.08 -2.00
N PHE A 399 -28.68 -2.27 -2.35
CA PHE A 399 -29.13 -2.99 -3.54
C PHE A 399 -30.47 -3.67 -3.23
N MET A 400 -31.51 -3.30 -3.99
CA MET A 400 -32.89 -3.74 -3.77
C MET A 400 -33.53 -4.10 -5.11
N SER A 401 -34.55 -4.96 -5.09
CA SER A 401 -35.34 -5.27 -6.30
C SER A 401 -36.09 -4.02 -6.77
N SER A 402 -36.02 -3.73 -8.08
CA SER A 402 -36.76 -2.63 -8.71
C SER A 402 -38.28 -2.72 -8.57
N ASP A 403 -38.80 -3.92 -8.30
CA ASP A 403 -40.24 -4.20 -8.42
C ASP A 403 -40.98 -3.97 -7.09
N ASN A 404 -40.27 -3.68 -6.00
CA ASN A 404 -40.82 -3.49 -4.66
C ASN A 404 -40.73 -2.03 -4.17
N GLN A 405 -41.48 -1.15 -4.83
CA GLN A 405 -41.47 0.30 -4.56
C GLN A 405 -41.78 0.64 -3.09
N ALA A 406 -42.68 -0.10 -2.44
CA ALA A 406 -43.02 0.11 -1.03
C ALA A 406 -41.83 -0.13 -0.10
N GLU A 407 -40.99 -1.13 -0.39
CA GLU A 407 -39.78 -1.41 0.39
C GLU A 407 -38.72 -0.32 0.18
N ILE A 408 -38.59 0.19 -1.06
CA ILE A 408 -37.68 1.29 -1.42
C ILE A 408 -38.06 2.58 -0.67
N GLU A 409 -39.34 2.94 -0.67
CA GLU A 409 -39.85 4.10 0.04
C GLU A 409 -39.67 3.96 1.55
N ASN A 410 -39.95 2.77 2.10
CA ASN A 410 -39.75 2.48 3.50
C ASN A 410 -38.27 2.61 3.92
N PHE A 411 -37.36 2.10 3.09
CA PHE A 411 -35.90 2.24 3.30
C PHE A 411 -35.48 3.72 3.31
N ARG A 412 -35.92 4.50 2.33
CA ARG A 412 -35.62 5.94 2.28
C ARG A 412 -36.17 6.64 3.51
N LEU A 413 -37.45 6.46 3.85
CA LEU A 413 -38.07 7.09 5.03
C LEU A 413 -37.32 6.79 6.34
N HIS A 414 -36.86 5.56 6.54
CA HIS A 414 -36.16 5.16 7.77
C HIS A 414 -34.71 5.64 7.90
N PHE A 415 -34.06 6.01 6.79
CA PHE A 415 -32.63 6.33 6.76
C PHE A 415 -32.29 7.69 6.13
N ASN A 416 -33.28 8.51 5.75
CA ASN A 416 -33.12 9.83 5.12
C ASN A 416 -32.65 10.96 6.08
N GLU A 417 -32.29 10.65 7.33
CA GLU A 417 -31.72 11.65 8.23
C GLU A 417 -30.25 11.90 7.88
N ALA A 418 -29.80 13.16 7.96
CA ALA A 418 -28.42 13.54 7.71
C ALA A 418 -27.48 12.79 8.69
N GLN A 419 -26.85 11.72 8.20
CA GLN A 419 -25.97 10.88 9.00
C GLN A 419 -24.63 11.60 9.19
N ASN A 420 -24.58 12.49 10.18
CA ASN A 420 -23.33 13.03 10.71
C ASN A 420 -22.45 11.91 11.28
N GLN A 421 -21.20 12.25 11.59
CA GLN A 421 -20.32 11.37 12.35
C GLN A 421 -21.02 10.95 13.65
N SER A 422 -21.28 9.66 13.79
CA SER A 422 -21.93 9.10 14.97
C SER A 422 -20.91 8.36 15.81
N SER A 423 -20.94 8.56 17.12
CA SER A 423 -20.12 7.77 18.05
C SER A 423 -20.55 6.29 18.03
N LEU A 424 -19.67 5.36 18.44
CA LEU A 424 -20.07 3.95 18.58
C LEU A 424 -21.24 3.78 19.55
N GLN A 425 -21.34 4.65 20.57
CA GLN A 425 -22.44 4.66 21.52
C GLN A 425 -23.78 5.01 20.88
N GLU A 426 -23.82 6.01 19.99
CA GLU A 426 -25.02 6.34 19.22
C GLU A 426 -25.38 5.22 18.24
N LEU A 427 -24.38 4.65 17.55
CA LEU A 427 -24.61 3.59 16.57
C LEU A 427 -25.17 2.31 17.18
N ARG A 428 -24.94 2.04 18.48
CA ARG A 428 -25.52 0.88 19.18
C ARG A 428 -26.94 1.12 19.69
N GLU A 429 -27.48 2.34 19.63
CA GLU A 429 -28.83 2.61 20.11
C GLU A 429 -29.88 1.78 19.36
N GLY A 430 -30.73 1.07 20.12
CA GLY A 430 -31.71 0.14 19.57
C GLY A 430 -31.15 -1.19 19.06
N LEU A 431 -29.82 -1.41 19.11
CA LEU A 431 -29.21 -2.70 18.84
C LEU A 431 -29.07 -3.53 20.12
N LYS A 432 -29.36 -4.82 20.04
CA LYS A 432 -29.20 -5.76 21.17
C LYS A 432 -27.81 -6.38 21.12
N PRO A 433 -26.89 -6.12 22.07
CA PRO A 433 -25.51 -6.63 22.01
C PRO A 433 -25.37 -8.13 21.75
N ALA A 434 -26.28 -8.94 22.31
CA ALA A 434 -26.31 -10.40 22.12
C ALA A 434 -26.52 -10.85 20.66
N LYS A 435 -26.95 -9.95 19.76
CA LYS A 435 -27.19 -10.24 18.33
C LYS A 435 -25.99 -9.95 17.43
N PHE A 436 -24.91 -9.36 17.94
CA PHE A 436 -23.74 -9.01 17.14
C PHE A 436 -23.06 -10.22 16.50
N ASN A 437 -22.83 -11.30 17.27
CA ASN A 437 -22.22 -12.51 16.71
C ASN A 437 -23.17 -13.24 15.76
N ASP A 438 -24.48 -13.20 16.01
CA ASP A 438 -25.48 -13.74 15.08
C ASP A 438 -25.38 -13.00 13.73
N PHE A 439 -25.26 -11.67 13.76
CA PHE A 439 -25.02 -10.85 12.57
C PHE A 439 -23.72 -11.21 11.85
N CYS A 440 -22.60 -11.34 12.58
CA CYS A 440 -21.31 -11.71 12.00
C CYS A 440 -21.39 -13.09 11.30
N ARG A 441 -22.02 -14.06 11.94
CA ARG A 441 -22.24 -15.41 11.40
C ARG A 441 -23.10 -15.37 10.15
N GLN A 442 -24.24 -14.68 10.21
CA GLN A 442 -25.12 -14.46 9.07
C GLN A 442 -24.39 -13.84 7.87
N THR A 443 -23.58 -12.82 8.13
CA THR A 443 -22.83 -12.08 7.10
C THR A 443 -21.73 -12.93 6.45
N PHE A 444 -20.84 -13.53 7.25
CA PHE A 444 -19.61 -14.15 6.72
C PHE A 444 -19.70 -15.67 6.51
N GLN A 445 -20.64 -16.36 7.18
CA GLN A 445 -20.83 -17.79 7.01
C GLN A 445 -22.01 -18.11 6.11
N TYR A 446 -23.16 -17.47 6.33
CA TYR A 446 -24.38 -17.75 5.57
C TYR A 446 -24.60 -16.82 4.38
N GLN A 447 -23.81 -15.74 4.28
CA GLN A 447 -23.94 -14.73 3.23
C GLN A 447 -25.35 -14.15 3.11
N GLN A 448 -26.05 -14.11 4.25
CA GLN A 448 -27.42 -13.65 4.34
C GLN A 448 -27.67 -13.06 5.72
N CYS A 449 -28.01 -11.78 5.76
CA CYS A 449 -28.47 -11.12 6.97
C CYS A 449 -29.99 -10.99 6.99
N SER A 450 -30.62 -11.30 8.12
CA SER A 450 -32.08 -11.32 8.26
C SER A 450 -32.65 -10.29 9.24
N TYR A 451 -31.82 -9.58 10.00
CA TYR A 451 -32.29 -8.67 11.05
C TYR A 451 -31.42 -7.41 11.15
N ASN A 452 -32.03 -6.24 10.99
CA ASN A 452 -31.43 -4.91 11.13
C ASN A 452 -30.07 -4.77 10.40
N CYS A 453 -29.96 -5.30 9.19
CA CYS A 453 -28.71 -5.43 8.45
C CYS A 453 -28.03 -4.10 8.16
N GLU A 454 -28.82 -3.06 7.94
CA GLU A 454 -28.40 -1.69 7.69
C GLU A 454 -27.73 -1.09 8.94
N ARG A 455 -28.36 -1.26 10.11
CA ARG A 455 -27.86 -0.72 11.39
C ARG A 455 -26.69 -1.54 11.91
N TRP A 456 -26.79 -2.87 11.89
CA TRP A 456 -25.69 -3.75 12.30
C TRP A 456 -24.49 -3.64 11.36
N GLY A 457 -24.71 -3.52 10.05
CA GLY A 457 -23.63 -3.32 9.09
C GLY A 457 -22.94 -1.97 9.28
N ARG A 458 -23.69 -0.87 9.51
CA ARG A 458 -23.09 0.42 9.86
C ARG A 458 -22.26 0.33 11.14
N TYR A 459 -22.83 -0.26 12.19
CA TYR A 459 -22.12 -0.48 13.46
C TYR A 459 -20.85 -1.31 13.26
N PHE A 460 -20.94 -2.44 12.54
CA PHE A 460 -19.83 -3.33 12.26
C PHE A 460 -18.71 -2.63 11.49
N MET A 461 -19.05 -1.87 10.45
CA MET A 461 -18.07 -1.13 9.68
C MET A 461 -17.38 -0.04 10.53
N SER A 462 -18.05 0.58 11.49
CA SER A 462 -17.39 1.52 12.41
C SER A 462 -16.56 0.81 13.50
N ALA A 463 -17.15 -0.15 14.21
CA ALA A 463 -16.54 -0.81 15.37
C ALA A 463 -15.46 -1.83 15.00
N VAL A 464 -15.60 -2.50 13.85
CA VAL A 464 -14.62 -3.52 13.42
C VAL A 464 -13.76 -2.97 12.29
N PHE A 465 -14.33 -2.54 11.16
CA PHE A 465 -13.53 -2.14 10.01
C PHE A 465 -12.69 -0.89 10.30
N SER A 466 -13.31 0.26 10.59
CA SER A 466 -12.60 1.53 10.79
C SER A 466 -11.68 1.49 12.02
N ALA A 467 -12.13 0.89 13.12
CA ALA A 467 -11.28 0.70 14.30
C ALA A 467 -10.05 -0.16 14.01
N SER A 468 -10.19 -1.19 13.14
CA SER A 468 -9.06 -2.02 12.71
C SER A 468 -8.13 -1.30 11.75
N VAL A 469 -8.64 -0.41 10.90
CA VAL A 469 -7.79 0.46 10.05
C VAL A 469 -6.90 1.34 10.93
N ILE A 470 -7.47 1.92 11.99
CA ILE A 470 -6.71 2.73 12.94
C ILE A 470 -5.69 1.86 13.68
N ASN A 471 -6.09 0.69 14.17
CA ASN A 471 -5.22 -0.20 14.95
C ASN A 471 -5.47 -1.68 14.59
N PHE A 472 -4.52 -2.29 13.88
CA PHE A 472 -4.65 -3.67 13.38
C PHE A 472 -4.88 -4.70 14.49
N ARG A 473 -4.43 -4.44 15.74
CA ARG A 473 -4.67 -5.34 16.88
C ARG A 473 -6.16 -5.55 17.15
N THR A 474 -6.99 -4.54 16.85
CA THR A 474 -8.45 -4.62 16.97
C THR A 474 -9.04 -5.76 16.14
N PHE A 475 -8.54 -5.98 14.92
CA PHE A 475 -9.03 -7.05 14.05
C PHE A 475 -8.67 -8.44 14.59
N SER A 476 -7.44 -8.59 15.09
CA SER A 476 -6.99 -9.83 15.73
C SER A 476 -7.86 -10.16 16.95
N LEU A 477 -8.18 -9.16 17.78
CA LEU A 477 -9.07 -9.32 18.92
C LEU A 477 -10.52 -9.62 18.53
N PHE A 478 -11.03 -9.02 17.45
CA PHE A 478 -12.35 -9.31 16.91
C PHE A 478 -12.45 -10.80 16.55
N LEU A 479 -11.52 -11.29 15.75
CA LEU A 479 -11.46 -12.70 15.38
C LEU A 479 -11.40 -13.61 16.63
N MET A 480 -10.51 -13.31 17.57
CA MET A 480 -10.37 -14.07 18.81
C MET A 480 -11.66 -14.08 19.65
N SER A 481 -12.37 -12.96 19.72
CA SER A 481 -13.59 -12.81 20.51
C SER A 481 -14.76 -13.56 19.90
N VAL A 482 -14.87 -13.56 18.57
CA VAL A 482 -15.91 -14.29 17.83
C VAL A 482 -15.71 -15.80 17.99
N ILE A 483 -14.51 -16.36 17.76
CA ILE A 483 -14.34 -17.82 18.00
C ILE A 483 -14.46 -18.17 19.47
N GLY A 484 -13.89 -17.37 20.37
CA GLY A 484 -14.08 -17.59 21.80
C GLY A 484 -15.57 -17.67 22.14
N CYS A 485 -16.40 -16.76 21.63
CA CYS A 485 -17.84 -16.79 21.86
C CYS A 485 -18.52 -18.05 21.28
N GLU A 486 -18.24 -18.42 20.03
CA GLU A 486 -18.87 -19.59 19.41
C GLU A 486 -18.49 -20.88 20.17
N VAL A 487 -17.24 -20.98 20.62
CA VAL A 487 -16.78 -22.05 21.51
C VAL A 487 -17.48 -22.02 22.88
N GLY A 488 -17.75 -20.84 23.44
CA GLY A 488 -18.51 -20.71 24.69
C GLY A 488 -19.99 -21.09 24.54
N ARG A 489 -20.61 -20.74 23.40
CA ARG A 489 -22.01 -21.04 23.10
C ARG A 489 -22.30 -22.53 22.98
N SER A 490 -21.40 -23.30 22.37
CA SER A 490 -21.53 -24.77 22.29
C SER A 490 -21.55 -25.44 23.68
N ARG A 491 -21.18 -24.71 24.74
CA ARG A 491 -21.17 -25.15 26.13
C ARG A 491 -22.32 -24.61 26.97
N GLY A 492 -23.22 -23.82 26.39
CA GLY A 492 -24.31 -23.15 27.12
C GLY A 492 -23.83 -22.06 28.10
N MET A 493 -22.62 -21.51 27.91
CA MET A 493 -22.14 -20.39 28.71
C MET A 493 -22.36 -19.06 27.98
N ASP A 494 -23.19 -18.19 28.56
CA ASP A 494 -23.31 -16.80 28.12
C ASP A 494 -22.08 -16.01 28.60
N SER A 495 -21.06 -15.94 27.75
CA SER A 495 -19.85 -15.18 28.05
C SER A 495 -20.01 -13.73 27.65
N THR A 496 -19.60 -12.82 28.53
CA THR A 496 -19.48 -11.39 28.24
C THR A 496 -18.49 -11.09 27.11
N LEU A 497 -17.69 -12.08 26.66
CA LEU A 497 -16.89 -11.98 25.44
C LEU A 497 -17.75 -11.79 24.18
N CYS A 498 -18.93 -12.40 24.13
CA CYS A 498 -19.83 -12.36 22.97
C CYS A 498 -20.34 -10.94 22.65
N THR A 499 -20.25 -10.04 23.63
CA THR A 499 -20.69 -8.65 23.54
C THR A 499 -19.54 -7.66 23.63
N ALA A 500 -18.28 -8.13 23.66
CA ALA A 500 -17.12 -7.29 23.95
C ALA A 500 -16.93 -6.17 22.92
N PHE A 501 -17.28 -6.41 21.65
CA PHE A 501 -17.21 -5.42 20.57
C PHE A 501 -18.45 -4.50 20.47
N VAL A 502 -19.39 -4.62 21.40
CA VAL A 502 -20.60 -3.77 21.46
C VAL A 502 -20.69 -2.98 22.78
N GLY A 503 -20.03 -3.48 23.83
CA GLY A 503 -20.00 -2.85 25.15
C GLY A 503 -18.72 -2.07 25.42
N SER A 504 -18.58 -1.64 26.68
CA SER A 504 -17.44 -0.89 27.20
C SER A 504 -16.09 -1.61 27.07
N ASP A 505 -16.10 -2.92 26.81
CA ASP A 505 -14.90 -3.73 26.62
C ASP A 505 -14.24 -3.51 25.24
N HIS A 506 -14.88 -2.76 24.34
CA HIS A 506 -14.32 -2.46 23.03
C HIS A 506 -12.99 -1.72 23.16
N PRO A 507 -11.88 -2.23 22.57
CA PRO A 507 -10.54 -1.74 22.86
C PRO A 507 -10.32 -0.28 22.42
N MET A 508 -10.98 0.14 21.34
CA MET A 508 -10.89 1.49 20.77
C MET A 508 -11.98 2.45 21.28
N GLU A 509 -12.89 1.99 22.13
CA GLU A 509 -13.91 2.84 22.75
C GLU A 509 -13.36 3.35 24.08
N THR A 510 -13.18 4.66 24.22
CA THR A 510 -12.67 5.30 25.44
C THR A 510 -13.55 6.47 25.82
N GLU A 511 -13.62 6.78 27.12
CA GLU A 511 -14.30 7.97 27.63
C GLU A 511 -13.61 9.27 27.18
N ASN A 512 -12.32 9.19 26.86
CA ASN A 512 -11.54 10.31 26.34
C ASN A 512 -11.67 10.38 24.81
N PRO A 513 -11.70 11.58 24.21
CA PRO A 513 -11.72 11.75 22.77
C PRO A 513 -10.46 11.14 22.13
N HIS A 514 -10.58 10.70 20.88
CA HIS A 514 -9.45 10.18 20.12
C HIS A 514 -8.40 11.28 19.94
N PRO A 515 -7.12 11.01 20.27
CA PRO A 515 -6.06 12.00 20.06
C PRO A 515 -5.92 12.39 18.58
N GLU A 516 -5.56 13.64 18.31
CA GLU A 516 -5.27 14.07 16.94
C GLU A 516 -3.98 13.44 16.41
N GLY A 517 -3.96 13.17 15.10
CA GLY A 517 -2.79 12.66 14.38
C GLY A 517 -2.40 11.22 14.73
N LEU A 518 -3.39 10.35 14.99
CA LEU A 518 -3.14 8.90 15.11
C LEU A 518 -2.64 8.35 13.77
N GLN A 519 -1.60 7.52 13.83
CA GLN A 519 -1.17 6.72 12.70
C GLN A 519 -2.21 5.62 12.42
N ARG A 520 -2.10 4.96 11.26
CA ARG A 520 -2.92 3.78 10.93
C ARG A 520 -2.11 2.48 10.96
N GLY A 521 -2.80 1.34 11.02
CA GLY A 521 -2.19 0.03 10.88
C GLY A 521 -1.43 -0.45 12.12
N PHE A 522 -0.20 -0.95 11.94
CA PHE A 522 0.60 -1.55 13.02
C PHE A 522 0.95 -0.57 14.14
N TYR A 523 1.37 0.63 13.76
CA TYR A 523 1.75 1.70 14.70
C TYR A 523 0.57 2.54 15.17
N GLY A 524 -0.64 2.21 14.71
CA GLY A 524 -1.90 2.93 14.95
C GLY A 524 -1.97 3.86 16.15
N CYS A 525 -2.42 3.30 17.27
CA CYS A 525 -2.51 3.97 18.56
C CYS A 525 -1.16 4.22 19.25
N SER A 526 -0.06 3.70 18.70
CA SER A 526 1.24 3.74 19.36
C SER A 526 1.86 5.13 19.33
N VAL A 527 2.93 5.30 20.10
CA VAL A 527 3.72 6.53 20.17
C VAL A 527 5.19 6.15 20.10
N ASP A 528 5.99 6.94 19.37
CA ASP A 528 7.42 6.67 19.15
C ASP A 528 8.21 6.67 20.47
N SER A 529 7.85 7.56 21.39
CA SER A 529 8.38 7.60 22.76
C SER A 529 7.24 7.82 23.76
N TYR A 530 6.94 6.77 24.54
CA TYR A 530 5.84 6.81 25.51
C TYR A 530 6.06 7.85 26.61
N GLU A 531 7.27 7.94 27.15
CA GLU A 531 7.60 8.85 28.25
C GLU A 531 7.55 10.32 27.81
N MET A 532 7.87 10.60 26.53
CA MET A 532 7.86 11.94 25.95
C MET A 532 6.51 12.32 25.32
N ALA A 533 5.57 11.37 25.22
CA ALA A 533 4.26 11.64 24.65
C ALA A 533 3.44 12.57 25.57
N PRO A 534 2.53 13.41 25.03
CA PRO A 534 1.59 14.17 25.85
C PRO A 534 0.83 13.27 26.81
N GLN A 535 0.60 13.73 28.05
CA GLN A 535 -0.02 12.94 29.11
C GLN A 535 -1.38 12.35 28.69
N GLU A 536 -2.17 13.11 27.93
CA GLU A 536 -3.45 12.64 27.38
C GLU A 536 -3.29 11.44 26.45
N LYS A 537 -2.28 11.45 25.56
CA LYS A 537 -1.95 10.31 24.68
C LYS A 537 -1.46 9.11 25.49
N GLN A 538 -0.66 9.33 26.54
CA GLN A 538 -0.20 8.25 27.43
C GLN A 538 -1.34 7.55 28.15
N VAL A 539 -2.27 8.33 28.74
CA VAL A 539 -3.46 7.82 29.45
C VAL A 539 -4.39 7.10 28.49
N TRP A 540 -4.60 7.65 27.31
CA TRP A 540 -5.43 7.04 26.28
C TRP A 540 -4.85 5.70 25.83
N LEU A 541 -3.56 5.65 25.49
CA LEU A 541 -2.89 4.42 25.07
C LEU A 541 -2.87 3.36 26.18
N ASP A 542 -2.63 3.74 27.45
CA ASP A 542 -2.70 2.80 28.58
C ASP A 542 -4.10 2.17 28.70
N LYS A 543 -5.18 2.95 28.56
CA LYS A 543 -6.56 2.46 28.58
C LYS A 543 -6.83 1.48 27.43
N VAL A 544 -6.41 1.82 26.20
CA VAL A 544 -6.58 0.96 25.03
C VAL A 544 -5.84 -0.38 25.23
N VAL A 545 -4.55 -0.32 25.58
CA VAL A 545 -3.71 -1.53 25.76
C VAL A 545 -4.20 -2.39 26.94
N ALA A 546 -4.72 -1.77 28.01
CA ALA A 546 -5.33 -2.52 29.11
C ALA A 546 -6.52 -3.36 28.64
N LYS A 547 -7.43 -2.76 27.85
CA LYS A 547 -8.58 -3.45 27.27
C LYS A 547 -8.17 -4.53 26.29
N GLU A 548 -7.21 -4.24 25.40
CA GLU A 548 -6.64 -5.21 24.47
C GLU A 548 -6.10 -6.45 25.21
N ASN A 549 -5.31 -6.23 26.26
CA ASN A 549 -4.75 -7.30 27.07
C ASN A 549 -5.83 -8.12 27.79
N ALA A 550 -6.80 -7.45 28.43
CA ALA A 550 -7.90 -8.12 29.13
C ALA A 550 -8.74 -8.99 28.18
N LEU A 551 -9.07 -8.44 27.00
CA LEU A 551 -9.83 -9.14 25.99
C LEU A 551 -9.08 -10.33 25.41
N TYR A 552 -7.79 -10.17 25.11
CA TYR A 552 -6.93 -11.26 24.66
C TYR A 552 -6.89 -12.41 25.67
N VAL A 553 -6.65 -12.11 26.94
CA VAL A 553 -6.57 -13.11 28.02
C VAL A 553 -7.88 -13.89 28.13
N LYS A 554 -9.01 -13.19 28.13
CA LYS A 554 -10.34 -13.79 28.23
C LYS A 554 -10.68 -14.68 27.04
N SER A 555 -10.43 -14.21 25.82
CA SER A 555 -10.61 -15.01 24.60
C SER A 555 -9.80 -16.29 24.65
N LYS A 556 -8.51 -16.18 25.03
CA LYS A 556 -7.61 -17.31 25.12
C LYS A 556 -8.02 -18.33 26.19
N GLN A 557 -8.42 -17.87 27.38
CA GLN A 557 -8.92 -18.75 28.43
C GLN A 557 -10.14 -19.54 27.96
N MET A 558 -11.05 -18.89 27.22
CA MET A 558 -12.23 -19.56 26.70
C MET A 558 -11.90 -20.64 25.67
N MET A 559 -10.90 -20.39 24.81
CA MET A 559 -10.42 -21.35 23.81
C MET A 559 -9.60 -22.51 24.43
N ASN A 560 -8.76 -22.23 25.43
CA ASN A 560 -7.90 -23.24 26.07
C ASN A 560 -8.65 -24.26 26.94
N ASN A 561 -9.87 -23.95 27.38
CA ASN A 561 -10.66 -24.83 28.22
C ASN A 561 -11.35 -25.97 27.43
N VAL A 562 -10.92 -26.23 26.18
CA VAL A 562 -11.55 -27.16 25.22
C VAL A 562 -10.61 -28.30 24.88
N ASP A 563 -11.06 -29.54 25.06
CA ASP A 563 -10.49 -30.69 24.33
C ASP A 563 -10.86 -30.50 22.87
N HIS A 564 -9.87 -30.10 22.07
CA HIS A 564 -10.05 -29.65 20.70
C HIS A 564 -10.51 -30.80 19.80
N ASP A 565 -11.79 -30.81 19.42
CA ASP A 565 -12.18 -31.33 18.12
C ASP A 565 -11.66 -30.35 17.06
N GLU A 566 -10.69 -30.80 16.27
CA GLU A 566 -10.09 -30.04 15.17
C GLU A 566 -11.15 -29.50 14.20
N GLN A 567 -12.30 -30.15 14.04
CA GLN A 567 -13.35 -29.78 13.09
C GLN A 567 -14.01 -28.43 13.41
N THR A 568 -14.32 -28.14 14.67
CA THR A 568 -14.98 -26.88 15.08
C THR A 568 -14.07 -25.66 14.91
N GLU A 569 -12.77 -25.85 15.16
CA GLU A 569 -11.74 -24.82 14.97
C GLU A 569 -11.28 -24.74 13.50
N LEU A 570 -11.46 -25.79 12.69
CA LEU A 570 -11.16 -25.82 11.25
C LEU A 570 -12.32 -25.33 10.36
N ASP A 571 -13.56 -25.31 10.82
CA ASP A 571 -14.65 -24.77 9.97
C ASP A 571 -14.79 -23.24 10.09
N ILE A 572 -14.73 -22.71 11.32
CA ILE A 572 -14.81 -21.26 11.54
C ILE A 572 -13.47 -20.60 11.23
N PHE A 573 -12.36 -21.29 11.53
CA PHE A 573 -11.01 -20.78 11.31
C PHE A 573 -10.23 -21.49 10.23
N GLY A 574 -10.57 -22.64 9.64
CA GLY A 574 -9.73 -23.26 8.59
C GLY A 574 -9.44 -22.36 7.38
N LYS A 575 -10.26 -21.34 7.13
CA LYS A 575 -9.98 -20.29 6.13
C LYS A 575 -9.01 -19.19 6.61
N VAL A 576 -8.81 -19.04 7.93
CA VAL A 576 -7.88 -18.10 8.62
C VAL A 576 -6.68 -18.83 9.28
N LYS A 577 -6.80 -20.11 9.66
CA LYS A 577 -5.81 -21.04 10.26
C LYS A 577 -4.71 -21.38 9.26
N VAL A 578 -5.01 -21.32 7.97
CA VAL A 578 -4.02 -21.43 6.89
C VAL A 578 -3.24 -20.12 6.72
N MET A 579 -3.67 -19.01 7.34
CA MET A 579 -2.93 -17.75 7.34
C MET A 579 -1.80 -17.79 8.37
N ASN A 580 -0.82 -18.61 7.99
CA ASN A 580 0.59 -18.36 8.21
C ASN A 580 1.17 -18.89 9.53
N LYS A 581 0.91 -20.16 9.85
CA LYS A 581 1.73 -20.94 10.81
C LYS A 581 3.23 -20.70 10.54
N TYR A 582 3.61 -20.59 9.27
CA TYR A 582 4.97 -20.23 8.85
C TYR A 582 5.36 -18.81 9.29
N VAL A 583 4.61 -17.75 8.96
CA VAL A 583 4.98 -16.37 9.38
C VAL A 583 4.90 -16.16 10.89
N PHE A 584 3.94 -16.76 11.59
CA PHE A 584 3.95 -16.70 13.07
C PHE A 584 5.15 -17.45 13.64
N SER A 585 5.54 -18.59 13.06
CA SER A 585 6.78 -19.28 13.45
C SER A 585 8.02 -18.44 13.14
N SER A 586 8.05 -17.74 12.01
CA SER A 586 9.12 -16.80 11.66
C SER A 586 9.18 -15.60 12.62
N TYR A 587 8.03 -15.12 13.10
CA TYR A 587 7.95 -14.09 14.14
C TYR A 587 8.56 -14.60 15.46
N LEU A 588 8.20 -15.83 15.88
CA LEU A 588 8.77 -16.46 17.08
C LEU A 588 10.29 -16.67 16.96
N GLU A 589 10.75 -17.06 15.77
CA GLU A 589 12.17 -17.27 15.48
C GLU A 589 12.95 -15.95 15.51
N PHE A 590 12.41 -14.88 14.94
CA PHE A 590 13.05 -13.56 14.95
C PHE A 590 13.33 -13.06 16.37
N PHE A 591 12.37 -13.25 17.29
CA PHE A 591 12.55 -12.86 18.69
C PHE A 591 13.27 -13.91 19.55
N ARG A 592 13.78 -14.99 18.97
CA ARG A 592 14.43 -16.07 19.73
C ARG A 592 15.61 -15.51 20.54
N GLY A 593 15.59 -15.76 21.84
CA GLY A 593 16.63 -15.31 22.78
C GLY A 593 16.38 -13.93 23.39
N THR A 594 15.41 -13.15 22.90
CA THR A 594 15.02 -11.87 23.53
C THR A 594 14.10 -12.11 24.74
N PRO A 595 13.89 -11.12 25.64
CA PRO A 595 12.86 -11.19 26.67
C PRO A 595 11.46 -11.49 26.11
N GLU A 596 11.12 -10.88 24.98
CA GLU A 596 9.87 -11.08 24.24
C GLU A 596 9.75 -12.52 23.72
N GLY A 597 10.79 -13.03 23.04
CA GLY A 597 10.78 -14.41 22.55
C GLY A 597 10.70 -15.45 23.66
N ARG A 598 11.25 -15.16 24.86
CA ARG A 598 11.10 -16.03 26.03
C ARG A 598 9.65 -16.08 26.54
N LYS A 599 8.91 -14.96 26.50
CA LYS A 599 7.48 -14.93 26.84
C LYS A 599 6.62 -15.61 25.78
N LEU A 600 6.90 -15.32 24.51
CA LEU A 600 6.22 -15.92 23.36
C LEU A 600 6.37 -17.45 23.34
N LYS A 601 7.59 -17.96 23.59
CA LYS A 601 7.87 -19.42 23.68
C LYS A 601 7.10 -20.11 24.81
N ARG A 602 6.79 -19.41 25.91
CA ARG A 602 5.98 -19.93 27.02
C ARG A 602 4.47 -19.82 26.75
N GLY A 603 4.10 -19.47 25.51
CA GLY A 603 2.72 -19.23 25.12
C GLY A 603 2.08 -18.10 25.93
N CYS A 604 2.80 -17.03 26.25
CA CYS A 604 2.28 -15.86 26.97
C CYS A 604 1.44 -16.17 28.23
N ALA A 605 1.91 -17.11 29.07
CA ALA A 605 1.39 -17.28 30.41
C ALA A 605 1.92 -16.15 31.33
N PRO A 606 1.11 -15.59 32.23
CA PRO A 606 1.61 -14.67 33.24
C PRO A 606 2.68 -15.39 34.07
N SER A 607 3.88 -14.81 34.14
CA SER A 607 4.96 -15.34 34.97
C SER A 607 4.61 -15.12 36.44
N PHE A 608 4.17 -16.17 37.13
CA PHE A 608 3.87 -16.15 38.57
C PHE A 608 5.09 -15.90 39.47
N ASN A 609 6.30 -15.76 38.91
CA ASN A 609 7.53 -15.53 39.66
C ASN A 609 8.12 -14.15 39.37
N ASN A 610 7.60 -13.14 40.07
CA ASN A 610 8.35 -11.92 40.41
C ASN A 610 7.95 -11.46 41.83
N ASN A 611 7.90 -12.40 42.77
CA ASN A 611 8.02 -12.09 44.20
C ASN A 611 9.50 -12.07 44.58
N TYR A 612 10.22 -11.05 44.13
CA TYR A 612 11.50 -10.65 44.72
C TYR A 612 11.39 -9.20 45.17
N PHE A 613 10.49 -8.95 46.12
CA PHE A 613 10.65 -7.93 47.14
C PHE A 613 9.87 -8.41 48.37
N LYS A 614 10.59 -8.97 49.33
CA LYS A 614 10.23 -8.87 50.75
C LYS A 614 11.30 -7.97 51.41
N PRO A 615 10.91 -7.19 52.42
CA PRO A 615 11.67 -6.06 52.95
C PRO A 615 13.06 -6.43 53.47
#